data_AF-A0A926HAI9-F1
#
_entry.id   AF-A0A926HAI9-F1
#
_cell.length_a   1.000
_cell.length_b   1.000
_cell.length_c   1.000
_cell.angle_alpha   90.00
_cell.angle_beta   90.00
_cell.angle_gamma   90.00
#
_symmetry.space_group_name_H-M   'P 1'
#
loop_
_entity.id
_entity.type
_entity.pdbx_description
1 polymer ?
#
loop_
_entity_poly.entity_id
_entity_poly.type
_entity_poly.pdbx_seq_one_letter_code
_entity_poly.pdbx_strand_id
1 'polypeptide(L)'
;GTVSQIIVTGGVGMGDTISEAQASREYLLANGVAAQAILSEETGTTTLESLRNAAELVRANGMERVLLVSDAYHMLRALKIARDLGLDAVAAPVRAPDAPLSAEYAAHIVRETGAYLVYVFARQ
;
A
#
# COMPACT_ATOMS: atom_id res chain seq x y z
N GLY A 1 17.30 0.86 11.80
CA GLY A 1 15.82 0.87 11.79
C GLY A 1 15.30 -0.27 12.63
N THR A 2 14.03 -0.21 13.04
CA THR A 2 13.37 -1.25 13.87
C THR A 2 12.73 -2.38 13.06
N VAL A 3 12.81 -2.32 11.72
CA VAL A 3 12.29 -3.33 10.79
C VAL A 3 13.43 -4.02 10.05
N SER A 4 13.26 -5.32 9.77
CA SER A 4 14.24 -6.16 9.06
C SER A 4 13.94 -6.33 7.57
N GLN A 5 12.70 -6.05 7.16
CA GLN A 5 12.20 -6.20 5.79
C GLN A 5 11.29 -5.03 5.43
N ILE A 6 11.30 -4.63 4.16
CA ILE A 6 10.45 -3.60 3.57
C ILE A 6 9.72 -4.24 2.39
N ILE A 7 8.40 -4.19 2.40
CA ILE A 7 7.57 -4.60 1.26
C ILE A 7 7.11 -3.33 0.56
N VAL A 8 7.47 -3.18 -0.70
CA VAL A 8 6.95 -2.11 -1.57
C VAL A 8 5.86 -2.69 -2.47
N THR A 9 4.75 -1.98 -2.63
CA THR A 9 3.56 -2.46 -3.34
C THR A 9 3.09 -1.47 -4.39
N GLY A 10 2.41 -1.96 -5.42
CA GLY A 10 1.77 -1.14 -6.45
C GLY A 10 2.24 -1.52 -7.85
N GLY A 11 1.28 -1.72 -8.75
CA GLY A 11 1.50 -2.09 -10.14
C GLY A 11 1.87 -0.92 -11.04
N VAL A 12 1.76 -1.13 -12.35
CA VAL A 12 2.05 -0.11 -13.36
C VAL A 12 0.86 0.83 -13.51
N GLY A 13 1.08 2.11 -13.20
CA GLY A 13 0.10 3.17 -13.37
C GLY A 13 -0.20 3.48 -14.84
N MET A 14 -1.31 4.17 -15.10
CA MET A 14 -1.68 4.54 -16.46
C MET A 14 -0.67 5.54 -17.03
N GLY A 15 0.08 5.13 -18.04
CA GLY A 15 1.10 5.95 -18.70
C GLY A 15 2.52 5.76 -18.15
N ASP A 16 2.68 4.94 -17.11
CA ASP A 16 3.98 4.61 -16.55
C ASP A 16 4.63 3.43 -17.29
N THR A 17 5.97 3.39 -17.27
CA THR A 17 6.77 2.30 -17.85
C THR A 17 7.24 1.28 -16.83
N ILE A 18 7.20 1.64 -15.54
CA ILE A 18 7.61 0.80 -14.41
C ILE A 18 6.52 0.82 -13.34
N SER A 19 6.50 -0.20 -12.50
CA SER A 19 5.55 -0.29 -11.38
C SER A 19 5.92 0.70 -10.27
N GLU A 20 4.93 1.15 -9.48
CA GLU A 20 5.18 1.97 -8.29
C GLU A 20 6.10 1.24 -7.29
N ALA A 21 5.93 -0.08 -7.18
CA ALA A 21 6.79 -0.94 -6.37
C ALA A 21 8.24 -0.99 -6.91
N GLN A 22 8.44 -1.06 -8.23
CA GLN A 22 9.77 -1.00 -8.83
C GLN A 22 10.43 0.36 -8.58
N ALA A 23 9.72 1.46 -8.82
CA ALA A 23 10.22 2.81 -8.55
C ALA A 23 10.63 2.98 -7.07
N SER A 24 9.81 2.47 -6.15
CA SER A 24 10.10 2.47 -4.72
C SER A 24 11.32 1.60 -4.35
N ARG A 25 11.46 0.43 -4.96
CA ARG A 25 12.63 -0.45 -4.79
C ARG A 25 13.91 0.26 -5.21
N GLU A 26 13.91 0.86 -6.40
CA GLU A 26 15.06 1.59 -6.95
C GLU A 26 15.46 2.76 -6.03
N TYR A 27 14.48 3.51 -5.52
CA TYR A 27 14.72 4.58 -4.56
C TYR A 27 15.39 4.06 -3.27
N LEU A 28 14.89 2.97 -2.68
CA LEU A 28 15.46 2.39 -1.46
C LEU A 28 16.89 1.88 -1.67
N LEU A 29 17.15 1.22 -2.81
CA LEU A 29 18.49 0.76 -3.18
C LEU A 29 19.46 1.95 -3.32
N ALA A 30 19.04 3.01 -4.01
CA ALA A 30 19.85 4.23 -4.17
C ALA A 30 20.17 4.92 -2.83
N ASN A 31 19.31 4.72 -1.81
CA ASN A 31 19.50 5.23 -0.46
C ASN A 31 20.19 4.23 0.50
N GLY A 32 20.78 3.16 -0.03
CA GLY A 32 21.63 2.24 0.74
C GLY A 32 20.88 1.16 1.51
N VAL A 33 19.59 0.94 1.23
CA VAL A 33 18.87 -0.24 1.75
C VAL A 33 19.34 -1.47 0.98
N ALA A 34 19.68 -2.54 1.71
CA ALA A 34 20.17 -3.76 1.10
C ALA A 34 19.07 -4.47 0.29
N ALA A 35 19.40 -4.97 -0.90
CA ALA A 35 18.42 -5.56 -1.83
C ALA A 35 17.65 -6.76 -1.23
N GLN A 36 18.28 -7.53 -0.35
CA GLN A 36 17.69 -8.65 0.38
C GLN A 36 16.72 -8.25 1.50
N ALA A 37 16.69 -6.96 1.86
CA ALA A 37 15.74 -6.40 2.82
C ALA A 37 14.51 -5.80 2.11
N ILE A 38 14.42 -5.88 0.77
CA ILE A 38 13.33 -5.31 -0.01
C ILE A 38 12.62 -6.42 -0.78
N LEU A 39 11.32 -6.57 -0.51
CA LEU A 39 10.41 -7.39 -1.29
C LEU A 39 9.50 -6.47 -2.12
N SER A 40 9.20 -6.88 -3.35
CA SER A 40 8.40 -6.08 -4.28
C SER A 40 7.13 -6.83 -4.66
N GLU A 41 6.00 -6.13 -4.58
CA GLU A 41 4.69 -6.55 -5.05
C GLU A 41 4.28 -5.61 -6.19
N GLU A 42 4.37 -6.07 -7.43
CA GLU A 42 4.31 -5.20 -8.62
C GLU A 42 3.03 -5.38 -9.45
N THR A 43 2.02 -6.06 -8.90
CA THR A 43 0.85 -6.49 -9.69
C THR A 43 -0.46 -5.88 -9.21
N GLY A 44 -0.54 -5.47 -7.95
CA GLY A 44 -1.73 -4.88 -7.37
C GLY A 44 -2.02 -3.50 -7.96
N THR A 45 -3.21 -3.34 -8.54
CA THR A 45 -3.68 -2.05 -9.09
C THR A 45 -4.67 -1.36 -8.16
N THR A 46 -5.10 -2.05 -7.11
CA THR A 46 -6.00 -1.53 -6.08
C THR A 46 -5.40 -1.78 -4.70
N THR A 47 -5.81 -0.98 -3.71
CA THR A 47 -5.39 -1.17 -2.31
C THR A 47 -5.69 -2.59 -1.80
N LEU A 48 -6.79 -3.20 -2.23
CA LEU A 48 -7.14 -4.58 -1.84
C LEU A 48 -6.18 -5.60 -2.44
N GLU A 49 -5.87 -5.50 -3.73
CA GLU A 49 -4.95 -6.41 -4.40
C GLU A 49 -3.55 -6.29 -3.81
N SER A 50 -3.04 -5.06 -3.66
CA SER A 50 -1.74 -4.82 -3.06
C SER A 50 -1.63 -5.38 -1.64
N LEU A 51 -2.66 -5.17 -0.80
CA LEU A 51 -2.65 -5.73 0.56
C LEU A 51 -2.79 -7.25 0.59
N ARG A 52 -3.56 -7.84 -0.32
CA ARG A 52 -3.68 -9.31 -0.44
C ARG A 52 -2.34 -9.93 -0.81
N ASN A 53 -1.70 -9.40 -1.84
CA ASN A 53 -0.42 -9.88 -2.33
C ASN A 53 0.70 -9.64 -1.29
N ALA A 54 0.70 -8.46 -0.64
CA ALA A 54 1.60 -8.19 0.47
C ALA A 54 1.39 -9.16 1.64
N ALA A 55 0.14 -9.54 1.95
CA ALA A 55 -0.14 -10.52 2.99
C ALA A 55 0.42 -11.92 2.67
N GLU A 56 0.46 -12.30 1.39
CA GLU A 56 1.12 -13.52 0.95
C GLU A 56 2.63 -13.45 1.15
N LEU A 57 3.27 -12.32 0.82
CA LEU A 57 4.69 -12.09 1.08
C LEU A 57 5.02 -12.13 2.58
N VAL A 58 4.16 -11.54 3.42
CA VAL A 58 4.27 -11.58 4.89
C VAL A 58 4.30 -13.02 5.38
N ARG A 59 3.32 -13.84 4.96
CA ARG A 59 3.24 -15.25 5.35
C ARG A 59 4.41 -16.08 4.82
N ALA A 60 4.78 -15.91 3.56
CA ALA A 60 5.85 -16.67 2.91
C ALA A 60 7.22 -16.44 3.56
N ASN A 61 7.41 -15.30 4.22
CA ASN A 61 8.67 -14.93 4.89
C ASN A 61 8.58 -15.02 6.43
N GLY A 62 7.51 -15.61 6.98
CA GLY A 62 7.35 -15.81 8.43
C GLY A 62 7.28 -14.52 9.24
N MET A 63 6.79 -13.43 8.64
CA MET A 63 6.60 -12.15 9.32
C MET A 63 5.28 -12.16 10.10
N GLU A 64 5.28 -11.63 11.32
CA GLU A 64 4.11 -11.66 12.22
C GLU A 64 3.41 -10.30 12.31
N ARG A 65 4.17 -9.22 12.43
CA ARG A 65 3.67 -7.85 12.61
C ARG A 65 4.20 -6.93 11.53
N VAL A 66 3.31 -6.09 10.99
CA VAL A 66 3.62 -5.16 9.91
C VAL A 66 3.35 -3.72 10.32
N LEU A 67 4.26 -2.83 9.93
CA LEU A 67 4.03 -1.38 9.98
C LEU A 67 3.49 -0.95 8.62
N LEU A 68 2.23 -0.55 8.58
CA LEU A 68 1.57 -0.12 7.35
C LEU A 68 1.81 1.38 7.14
N VAL A 69 2.54 1.71 6.07
CA VAL A 69 2.87 3.09 5.70
C VAL A 69 2.04 3.46 4.47
N SER A 70 1.27 4.54 4.59
CA SER A 70 0.39 5.08 3.54
C SER A 70 -0.01 6.50 3.95
N ASP A 71 -0.65 7.25 3.06
CA ASP A 71 -1.19 8.58 3.35
C ASP A 71 -2.34 8.50 4.38
N ALA A 72 -2.50 9.59 5.14
CA ALA A 72 -3.48 9.65 6.23
C ALA A 72 -4.93 9.38 5.77
N TYR A 73 -5.28 9.73 4.53
CA TYR A 73 -6.64 9.57 4.01
C TYR A 73 -6.97 8.10 3.70
N HIS A 74 -6.00 7.34 3.19
CA HIS A 74 -6.18 5.91 2.91
C HIS A 74 -5.86 4.99 4.09
N MET A 75 -5.19 5.49 5.13
CA MET A 75 -4.74 4.67 6.26
C MET A 75 -5.87 3.91 6.97
N LEU A 76 -7.04 4.53 7.19
CA LEU A 76 -8.17 3.84 7.84
C LEU A 76 -8.67 2.64 7.02
N ARG A 77 -8.83 2.83 5.71
CA ARG A 77 -9.27 1.79 4.78
C ARG A 77 -8.22 0.69 4.69
N ALA A 78 -6.96 1.07 4.48
CA ALA A 78 -5.87 0.13 4.31
C ALA A 78 -5.65 -0.72 5.58
N LEU A 79 -5.74 -0.11 6.76
CA LEU A 79 -5.64 -0.82 8.04
C LEU A 79 -6.79 -1.81 8.24
N LYS A 80 -8.02 -1.44 7.87
CA LYS A 80 -9.17 -2.36 7.94
C LYS A 80 -8.98 -3.56 7.01
N ILE A 81 -8.62 -3.32 5.75
CA ILE A 81 -8.38 -4.38 4.76
C ILE A 81 -7.23 -5.30 5.22
N ALA A 82 -6.12 -4.73 5.72
CA ALA A 82 -4.98 -5.51 6.21
C ALA A 82 -5.40 -6.47 7.34
N ARG A 83 -6.22 -5.98 8.30
CA ARG A 83 -6.75 -6.81 9.39
C ARG A 83 -7.71 -7.88 8.91
N ASP A 84 -8.57 -7.56 7.94
CA ASP A 84 -9.48 -8.54 7.32
C ASP A 84 -8.73 -9.65 6.57
N LEU A 85 -7.51 -9.35 6.10
CA LEU A 85 -6.58 -10.30 5.47
C LEU A 85 -5.71 -11.06 6.50
N GLY A 86 -5.95 -10.85 7.80
CA GLY A 86 -5.26 -11.54 8.89
C GLY A 86 -3.89 -10.98 9.25
N LEU A 87 -3.56 -9.75 8.84
CA LEU A 87 -2.30 -9.09 9.23
C LEU A 87 -2.43 -8.43 10.61
N ASP A 88 -1.43 -8.64 11.48
CA ASP A 88 -1.22 -7.78 12.66
C ASP A 88 -0.56 -6.47 12.20
N ALA A 89 -1.41 -5.56 11.70
CA ALA A 89 -0.99 -4.29 11.14
C ALA A 89 -1.12 -3.12 12.13
N VAL A 90 -0.05 -2.33 12.22
CA VAL A 90 0.01 -1.06 12.94
C VAL A 90 0.13 0.08 11.92
N ALA A 91 -0.71 1.10 12.03
CA ALA A 91 -0.69 2.24 11.13
C ALA A 91 0.47 3.20 11.43
N ALA A 92 1.20 3.58 10.39
CA ALA A 92 2.15 4.69 10.37
C ALA A 92 1.74 5.68 9.26
N PRO A 93 0.73 6.54 9.51
CA PRO A 93 0.24 7.48 8.50
C PRO A 93 1.32 8.51 8.18
N VAL A 94 1.61 8.67 6.89
CA VAL A 94 2.43 9.78 6.39
C VAL A 94 1.48 10.94 6.13
N ARG A 95 1.78 12.09 6.75
CA ARG A 95 1.08 13.34 6.43
C ARG A 95 1.55 13.76 5.05
N ALA A 96 0.64 13.77 4.07
CA ALA A 96 0.95 14.42 2.80
C ALA A 96 1.37 15.87 3.11
N PRO A 97 2.40 16.43 2.43
CA PRO A 97 2.72 17.84 2.56
C PRO A 97 1.46 18.67 2.27
N ASP A 98 1.37 19.87 2.82
CA ASP A 98 0.19 20.75 2.85
C ASP A 98 -0.26 21.27 1.46
N ALA A 99 -0.04 20.51 0.39
CA ALA A 99 -0.53 20.75 -0.94
C ALA A 99 -2.07 20.66 -0.93
N PRO A 100 -2.78 21.70 -1.40
CA PRO A 100 -4.23 21.62 -1.54
C PRO A 100 -4.56 20.46 -2.48
N LEU A 101 -5.35 19.51 -1.98
CA LEU A 101 -5.93 18.47 -2.81
C LEU A 101 -6.72 19.14 -3.93
N SER A 102 -6.35 18.92 -5.19
CA SER A 102 -7.18 19.38 -6.29
C SER A 102 -8.55 18.70 -6.17
N ALA A 103 -9.62 19.44 -6.48
CA ALA A 103 -10.98 18.91 -6.40
C ALA A 103 -11.15 17.65 -7.25
N GLU A 104 -10.40 17.53 -8.35
CA GLU A 104 -10.36 16.36 -9.22
C GLU A 104 -9.72 15.15 -8.55
N TYR A 105 -8.59 15.32 -7.86
CA TYR A 105 -7.93 14.23 -7.14
C TYR A 105 -8.75 13.78 -5.93
N ALA A 106 -9.34 14.73 -5.20
CA ALA A 106 -10.27 14.43 -4.11
C ALA A 106 -11.53 13.70 -4.62
N ALA A 107 -12.09 14.13 -5.75
CA ALA A 107 -13.23 13.45 -6.37
C ALA A 107 -12.87 12.04 -6.87
N HIS A 108 -11.66 11.84 -7.39
CA HIS A 108 -11.15 10.51 -7.80
C HIS A 108 -11.05 9.58 -6.59
N ILE A 109 -10.41 10.05 -5.51
CA ILE A 109 -10.33 9.33 -4.23
C ILE A 109 -11.71 8.98 -3.70
N VAL A 110 -12.64 9.94 -3.65
CA VAL A 110 -13.99 9.73 -3.13
C VAL A 110 -14.80 8.79 -4.03
N ARG A 111 -14.66 8.89 -5.35
CA ARG A 111 -15.36 8.03 -6.31
C ARG A 111 -14.87 6.59 -6.23
N GLU A 112 -13.55 6.37 -6.20
CA GLU A 112 -12.97 5.03 -6.10
C GLU A 112 -13.21 4.42 -4.71
N THR A 113 -13.05 5.22 -3.65
CA THR A 113 -13.32 4.79 -2.27
C THR A 113 -14.81 4.53 -2.05
N GLY A 114 -15.68 5.38 -2.57
CA GLY A 114 -17.13 5.26 -2.45
C GLY A 114 -17.69 4.08 -3.23
N ALA A 115 -17.23 3.85 -4.47
CA ALA A 115 -17.60 2.66 -5.25
C ALA A 115 -17.18 1.36 -4.56
N TYR A 116 -16.01 1.34 -3.93
CA TYR A 116 -15.54 0.19 -3.15
C TYR A 116 -16.33 -0.01 -1.85
N LEU A 117 -16.68 1.06 -1.13
CA LEU A 117 -17.55 0.98 0.05
C LEU A 117 -18.93 0.44 -0.33
N VAL A 118 -19.53 0.94 -1.42
CA VAL A 118 -20.79 0.42 -1.96
C VAL A 118 -20.67 -1.06 -2.31
N TYR A 119 -19.56 -1.48 -2.94
CA TYR A 119 -19.30 -2.89 -3.24
C TYR A 119 -19.21 -3.78 -1.98
N VAL A 120 -18.55 -3.31 -0.92
CA VAL A 120 -18.42 -4.05 0.35
C VAL A 120 -19.76 -4.12 1.10
N PHE A 121 -20.56 -3.05 1.09
CA PHE A 121 -21.87 -3.01 1.76
C PHE A 121 -22.99 -3.68 0.96
N ALA A 122 -22.89 -3.75 -0.36
CA ALA A 122 -23.84 -4.46 -1.23
C ALA A 122 -23.67 -5.98 -1.21
N ARG A 123 -22.68 -6.51 -0.46
CA ARG A 123 -22.38 -7.94 -0.35
C ARG A 123 -22.72 -8.55 1.01
N GLN A 124 -23.52 -7.85 1.83
CA GLN A 124 -24.22 -8.43 2.98
C GLN A 124 -25.65 -8.84 2.58
#